data_AF-A0A448WVZ8-F1
#
_entry.id   AF-A0A448WVZ8-F1
#
_cell.length_a   1.000
_cell.length_b   1.000
_cell.length_c   1.000
_cell.angle_alpha   90.00
_cell.angle_beta   90.00
_cell.angle_gamma   90.00
#
_symmetry.space_group_name_H-M   'P 1'
#
loop_
_entity.id
_entity.type
_entity.pdbx_description
1 polymer ?
#
loop_
_entity_poly.entity_id
_entity_poly.type
_entity_poly.pdbx_seq_one_letter_code
_entity_poly.pdbx_strand_id
1 'polypeptide(L)'
;MISDVFLAAVNEPFPRGISHSPQSRAIYAVDLMLEWQVLDFKANSASSCLHRMKPQICEVNFCPDFQRACQYYPNFLNQAFDSLFFETEESLSWSTRIV
;
A
#
# COMPACT_ATOMS: atom_id res chain seq x y z
N MET A 1 0.98 -8.58 1.41
CA MET A 1 1.93 -7.63 2.03
C MET A 1 1.21 -6.42 2.60
N ILE A 2 0.67 -5.50 1.78
CA ILE A 2 0.01 -4.29 2.30
C ILE A 2 -1.25 -4.65 3.11
N SER A 3 -2.09 -5.54 2.58
CA SER A 3 -3.27 -6.07 3.28
C SER A 3 -2.93 -6.62 4.67
N ASP A 4 -1.82 -7.34 4.78
CA ASP A 4 -1.42 -8.05 5.99
C ASP A 4 -1.03 -7.06 7.10
N VAL A 5 -0.44 -5.92 6.74
CA VAL A 5 -0.13 -4.82 7.68
C VAL A 5 -1.41 -4.26 8.28
N PHE A 6 -2.43 -3.97 7.45
CA PHE A 6 -3.71 -3.44 7.94
C PHE A 6 -4.49 -4.47 8.75
N LEU A 7 -4.51 -5.74 8.33
CA LEU A 7 -5.13 -6.82 9.10
C LEU A 7 -4.45 -7.00 10.47
N ALA A 8 -3.12 -6.92 10.53
CA ALA A 8 -2.40 -6.96 11.80
C ALA A 8 -2.74 -5.76 12.69
N ALA A 9 -2.85 -4.56 12.12
CA ALA A 9 -3.19 -3.35 12.87
C ALA A 9 -4.64 -3.35 13.41
N VAL A 10 -5.59 -3.98 12.71
CA VAL A 10 -6.99 -4.10 13.18
C VAL A 10 -7.14 -5.11 14.32
N ASN A 11 -6.21 -6.06 14.47
CA ASN A 11 -6.26 -7.08 15.52
C ASN A 11 -5.87 -6.56 16.90
N GLU A 12 -5.28 -5.36 16.99
CA GLU A 12 -4.93 -4.74 18.27
C GLU A 12 -6.03 -3.76 18.72
N PRO A 13 -6.37 -3.72 20.03
CA PRO A 13 -7.29 -2.71 20.53
C PRO A 13 -6.63 -1.32 20.55
N PHE A 14 -7.48 -0.28 20.61
CA PHE A 14 -7.03 1.08 20.92
C PHE A 14 -6.18 1.09 22.22
N PRO A 15 -5.05 1.83 22.28
CA PRO A 15 -4.54 2.81 21.30
C PRO A 15 -3.54 2.23 20.28
N ARG A 16 -3.25 0.93 20.32
CA ARG A 16 -2.18 0.33 19.50
C ARG A 16 -2.64 -0.05 18.09
N GLY A 17 -3.91 -0.39 17.94
CA GLY A 17 -4.48 -0.75 16.65
C GLY A 17 -5.37 0.31 16.03
N ILE A 18 -5.81 0.03 14.82
CA ILE A 18 -6.77 0.82 14.06
C ILE A 18 -8.15 0.18 14.16
N SER A 19 -9.20 0.96 14.42
CA SER A 19 -10.56 0.44 14.55
C SER A 19 -11.40 0.80 13.33
N HIS A 20 -12.25 -0.13 12.91
CA HIS A 20 -13.20 0.13 11.84
C HIS A 20 -14.31 1.09 12.30
N SER A 21 -14.67 2.03 11.43
CA SER A 21 -15.83 2.91 11.61
C SER A 21 -16.51 3.10 10.25
N PRO A 22 -17.78 2.69 10.07
CA PRO A 22 -18.48 2.79 8.79
C PRO A 22 -18.57 4.21 8.22
N GLN A 23 -18.54 5.21 9.10
CA GLN A 23 -18.61 6.63 8.76
C GLN A 23 -17.24 7.26 8.49
N SER A 24 -16.15 6.51 8.70
CA SER A 24 -14.79 7.00 8.51
C SER A 24 -14.19 6.45 7.20
N ARG A 25 -13.34 7.27 6.59
CA ARG A 25 -12.51 6.94 5.44
C ARG A 25 -11.14 7.55 5.68
N ALA A 26 -10.09 6.85 5.27
CA ALA A 26 -8.73 7.28 5.52
C ALA A 26 -7.85 7.00 4.30
N ILE A 27 -6.90 7.91 4.06
CA ILE A 27 -5.83 7.72 3.09
C ILE A 27 -4.53 7.52 3.86
N TYR A 28 -3.82 6.46 3.47
CA TYR A 28 -2.49 6.16 3.98
C TYR A 28 -1.49 6.18 2.82
N ALA A 29 -0.34 6.83 3.02
CA ALA A 29 0.81 6.62 2.14
C ALA A 29 1.66 5.47 2.69
N VAL A 30 2.13 4.60 1.79
CA VAL A 30 3.04 3.51 2.13
C VAL A 30 4.37 3.79 1.45
N ASP A 31 5.40 4.01 2.25
CA ASP A 31 6.75 4.21 1.73
C ASP A 31 7.42 2.84 1.57
N LEU A 32 8.00 2.62 0.39
CA LEU A 32 8.61 1.36 0.01
C LEU A 32 10.07 1.56 -0.38
N MET A 33 10.95 0.68 0.10
CA MET A 33 12.29 0.49 -0.45
C MET A 33 12.33 -0.77 -1.32
N LEU A 34 13.17 -0.77 -2.36
CA LEU A 34 13.35 -1.94 -3.23
C LEU A 34 14.65 -2.67 -2.86
N GLU A 35 14.52 -3.96 -2.56
CA GLU A 35 15.63 -4.84 -2.24
C GLU A 35 15.89 -5.80 -3.42
N TRP A 36 17.17 -5.97 -3.78
CA TRP A 36 17.58 -7.02 -4.71
C TRP A 36 17.72 -8.35 -3.96
N GLN A 37 16.82 -9.29 -4.24
CA GLN A 37 16.95 -10.66 -3.75
C GLN A 37 17.56 -11.58 -4.80
N VAL A 38 18.56 -12.35 -4.39
CA VAL A 38 19.13 -13.40 -5.24
C VAL A 38 18.23 -14.63 -5.16
N LEU A 39 17.69 -15.06 -6.31
CA LEU A 39 16.92 -16.28 -6.45
C LEU A 39 17.85 -17.41 -6.89
N ASP A 40 18.33 -18.14 -5.88
CA ASP A 40 19.07 -19.39 -5.88
C ASP A 40 20.35 -19.56 -6.71
N PHE A 41 21.34 -20.05 -5.97
CA PHE A 41 22.62 -20.58 -6.39
C PHE A 41 22.46 -22.10 -6.60
N LYS A 42 21.75 -22.53 -7.66
CA LYS A 42 21.89 -23.93 -8.12
C LYS A 42 23.25 -24.07 -8.78
N ALA A 43 24.27 -24.25 -7.93
CA ALA A 43 25.59 -24.71 -8.28
C ALA A 43 25.43 -25.98 -9.12
N ASN A 44 25.57 -25.83 -10.45
CA ASN A 44 25.99 -26.86 -11.40
C ASN A 44 25.89 -26.40 -12.87
N SER A 45 25.38 -25.21 -13.17
CA SER A 45 25.54 -24.62 -14.50
C SER A 45 25.98 -23.17 -14.38
N ALA A 46 27.16 -22.89 -14.92
CA ALA A 46 27.66 -21.54 -15.07
C ALA A 46 26.63 -20.68 -15.84
N SER A 47 26.51 -19.42 -15.42
CA SER A 47 25.91 -18.31 -16.17
C SER A 47 24.41 -18.05 -15.98
N SER A 48 24.03 -17.59 -14.78
CA SER A 48 23.15 -16.41 -14.57
C SER A 48 22.64 -16.42 -13.13
N CYS A 49 23.01 -15.41 -12.33
CA CYS A 49 22.39 -15.16 -11.05
C CYS A 49 21.06 -14.43 -11.28
N LEU A 50 19.94 -15.11 -11.03
CA LEU A 50 18.63 -14.50 -11.14
C LEU A 50 18.41 -13.57 -9.95
N HIS A 51 18.18 -12.28 -10.22
CA HIS A 51 17.81 -11.31 -9.20
C HIS A 51 16.31 -10.99 -9.32
N ARG A 52 15.64 -10.83 -8.18
CA ARG A 52 14.26 -10.36 -8.07
C ARG A 52 14.23 -9.08 -7.25
N MET A 53 13.61 -8.04 -7.79
CA MET A 53 13.24 -6.86 -7.01
C MET A 53 12.11 -7.22 -6.04
N LYS A 54 12.32 -6.96 -4.76
CA LYS A 54 11.32 -7.16 -3.71
C LYS A 54 11.03 -5.84 -3.01
N PRO A 55 9.77 -5.36 -2.99
CA PRO A 55 9.41 -4.18 -2.22
C PRO A 55 9.42 -4.50 -0.72
N GLN A 56 9.96 -3.61 0.09
CA GLN A 56 9.98 -3.66 1.56
C GLN A 56 9.25 -2.42 2.09
N ILE A 57 8.31 -2.59 3.01
CA ILE A 57 7.59 -1.48 3.65
C ILE A 57 8.50 -0.82 4.69
N CYS A 58 8.62 0.50 4.62
CA CYS A 58 9.39 1.31 5.56
C CYS A 58 8.48 1.93 6.61
N GLU A 59 7.44 2.63 6.15
CA GLU A 59 6.50 3.34 6.99
C GLU A 59 5.12 3.45 6.33
N VAL A 60 4.11 3.70 7.16
CA VAL A 60 2.73 3.92 6.74
C VAL A 60 2.26 5.21 7.42
N ASN A 61 2.03 6.26 6.61
CA ASN A 61 1.69 7.59 7.09
C ASN A 61 0.19 7.86 6.96
N PHE A 62 -0.46 8.22 8.06
CA PHE A 62 -1.85 8.69 8.06
C PHE A 62 -1.92 10.16 7.62
N CYS A 63 -2.82 10.49 6.69
CA CYS A 63 -2.98 11.84 6.14
C CYS A 63 -1.66 12.39 5.54
N PRO A 64 -1.12 11.76 4.49
CA PRO A 64 0.13 12.19 3.88
C PRO A 64 0.00 13.54 3.17
N ASP A 65 1.13 14.20 2.92
CA ASP A 65 1.17 15.39 2.07
C ASP A 65 0.97 15.01 0.59
N PHE A 66 0.10 15.75 -0.11
CA PHE A 66 -0.21 15.54 -1.52
C PHE A 66 0.40 16.58 -2.45
N GLN A 67 1.20 17.54 -1.96
CA GLN A 67 1.76 18.60 -2.79
C GLN A 67 2.52 18.03 -4.01
N ARG A 68 3.35 17.00 -3.78
CA ARG A 68 4.09 16.32 -4.86
C ARG A 68 3.17 15.56 -5.80
N ALA A 69 2.18 14.83 -5.27
CA ALA A 69 1.24 14.07 -6.09
C ALA A 69 0.44 15.00 -7.01
N CYS A 70 -0.08 16.10 -6.48
CA CYS A 70 -0.82 17.10 -7.24
C CYS A 70 0.05 17.86 -8.24
N GLN A 71 1.37 17.98 -8.01
CA GLN A 71 2.28 18.59 -8.98
C GLN A 71 2.38 17.75 -10.27
N TYR A 72 2.43 16.42 -10.16
CA TYR A 72 2.53 15.53 -11.32
C TYR A 72 1.17 15.08 -11.85
N TYR A 73 0.17 15.01 -10.97
CA TYR A 73 -1.19 14.55 -11.25
C TYR A 73 -2.18 15.54 -10.64
N PRO A 74 -2.54 16.64 -11.35
CA PRO A 74 -3.35 17.73 -10.79
C PRO A 74 -4.70 17.29 -10.21
N ASN A 75 -5.28 16.21 -10.72
CA ASN A 75 -6.57 15.67 -10.26
C ASN A 75 -6.43 14.55 -9.23
N PHE A 76 -5.23 14.27 -8.72
CA PHE A 76 -4.97 13.15 -7.81
C PHE A 76 -5.89 13.16 -6.59
N LEU A 77 -6.00 14.32 -5.93
CA LEU A 77 -6.80 14.42 -4.72
C LEU A 77 -8.30 14.20 -5.01
N ASN A 78 -8.81 14.76 -6.12
CA ASN A 78 -10.19 14.54 -6.54
C ASN A 78 -10.46 13.05 -6.78
N GLN A 79 -9.58 12.35 -7.49
CA GLN A 79 -9.70 10.91 -7.73
C GLN A 79 -9.62 10.08 -6.45
N ALA A 80 -8.78 10.49 -5.49
CA ALA A 80 -8.70 9.86 -4.19
C ALA A 80 -10.01 10.04 -3.40
N PHE A 81 -10.59 11.25 -3.41
CA PHE A 81 -11.91 11.51 -2.82
C PHE A 81 -13.01 10.70 -3.49
N ASP A 82 -13.00 10.66 -4.83
CA ASP A 82 -13.96 9.88 -5.59
C ASP A 82 -13.90 8.42 -5.16
N SER A 83 -12.71 7.84 -5.06
CA SER A 83 -12.52 6.44 -4.64
C SER A 83 -12.97 6.16 -3.20
N LEU A 84 -12.92 7.16 -2.29
CA LEU A 84 -13.31 6.97 -0.89
C LEU A 84 -14.82 7.08 -0.65
N PHE A 85 -15.49 7.93 -1.43
CA PHE A 85 -16.88 8.34 -1.15
C PHE A 85 -17.86 7.96 -2.25
N PHE A 86 -17.41 7.82 -3.49
CA PHE A 86 -18.23 7.44 -4.62
C PHE A 86 -17.82 6.03 -5.08
N GLU A 87 -18.69 5.05 -4.86
CA GLU A 87 -18.48 3.67 -5.34
C GLU A 87 -18.60 3.62 -6.88
N THR A 88 -17.58 4.10 -7.59
CA THR A 88 -17.48 4.02 -9.06
C THR A 88 -17.07 2.61 -9.48
N GLU A 89 -17.40 2.17 -10.70
CA GLU A 89 -17.02 0.83 -11.19
C GLU A 89 -15.50 0.57 -11.12
N GLU A 90 -14.69 1.61 -11.33
CA GLU A 90 -13.23 1.55 -11.18
C GLU A 90 -12.84 1.29 -9.72
N SER A 91 -13.49 1.95 -8.76
CA SER A 91 -13.24 1.79 -7.32
C SER A 91 -13.56 0.37 -6.82
N LEU A 92 -14.55 -0.31 -7.42
CA LEU A 92 -14.91 -1.68 -7.08
C LEU A 92 -13.87 -2.71 -7.56
N SER A 93 -13.10 -2.40 -8.61
CA SER A 93 -12.04 -3.30 -9.09
C SER A 93 -10.76 -3.26 -8.24
N TRP A 94 -10.50 -2.12 -7.57
CA TRP A 94 -9.29 -1.88 -6.76
C TRP A 94 -9.55 -1.93 -5.24
N SER A 95 -10.81 -1.84 -4.80
CA SER A 95 -11.14 -1.87 -3.38
C SER A 95 -11.19 -3.30 -2.84
N THR A 96 -10.13 -3.69 -2.13
CA THR A 96 -10.28 -4.72 -1.11
C THR A 96 -10.91 -4.04 0.10
N ARG A 97 -12.18 -4.32 0.39
CA ARG A 97 -12.81 -3.92 1.66
C ARG A 97 -12.10 -4.65 2.79
N ILE A 98 -11.07 -4.03 3.37
CA ILE A 98 -10.45 -4.51 4.59
C ILE A 98 -11.30 -3.96 5.73
N VAL A 99 -12.32 -4.77 6.08
CA VAL A 99 -13.30 -4.65 7.19
C VAL A 99 -14.07 -3.34 7.24
#